data_AF-A0A1Q5XFG1-F1
#
_entry.id   AF-A0A1Q5XFG1-F1
#
_cell.length_a   1.000
_cell.length_b   1.000
_cell.length_c   1.000
_cell.angle_alpha   90.00
_cell.angle_beta   90.00
_cell.angle_gamma   90.00
#
_symmetry.space_group_name_H-M   'P 1'
#
loop_
_entity.id
_entity.type
_entity.pdbx_description
1 polymer ?
#
loop_
_entity_poly.entity_id
_entity_poly.type
_entity_poly.pdbx_seq_one_letter_code
_entity_poly.pdbx_strand_id
1 'polypeptide(L)'
;MFRLMKIEWKRNHLAGYGIRAVICMVIIFGMVAGMALMSNAQDEPMFLDFTAFMSLANILVRITFVVFSGIIISRLVIDEYKNKTIQLLFSYPLQRKKVIQAKLMIVLGFCFFSVVISTFIIEVLTVLLNPTVHFFETAASKEDVLATIPSILIASVMTAGLSLIPLSFGMRKKSTATTITSSVILGILLNSMVSDGSSSVSMFQFIGVPIVFCLLGLAVAYLSYRKIDRTDVA
;
A
#
# COMPACT_ATOMS: atom_id res chain seq x y z
N MET A 1 -18.57 -2.97 -15.29
CA MET A 1 -17.54 -3.15 -14.24
C MET A 1 -17.90 -2.42 -12.95
N PHE A 2 -18.15 -1.10 -12.96
CA PHE A 2 -18.46 -0.31 -11.76
C PHE A 2 -19.66 -0.82 -10.92
N ARG A 3 -20.71 -1.35 -11.55
CA ARG A 3 -21.87 -1.93 -10.84
C ARG A 3 -21.49 -3.19 -10.03
N LEU A 4 -20.58 -4.01 -10.56
CA LEU A 4 -20.03 -5.18 -9.84
C LEU A 4 -19.12 -4.74 -8.69
N MET A 5 -18.27 -3.72 -8.91
CA MET A 5 -17.44 -3.16 -7.83
C MET A 5 -18.29 -2.61 -6.69
N LYS A 6 -19.39 -1.90 -6.99
CA LYS A 6 -20.30 -1.34 -5.97
C LYS A 6 -20.99 -2.45 -5.16
N ILE A 7 -21.36 -3.56 -5.81
CA ILE A 7 -21.98 -4.71 -5.14
C ILE A 7 -20.96 -5.39 -4.22
N GLU A 8 -19.75 -5.66 -4.70
CA GLU A 8 -18.66 -6.24 -3.89
C GLU A 8 -18.26 -5.34 -2.72
N TRP A 9 -18.23 -4.02 -2.93
CA TRP A 9 -17.95 -3.03 -1.89
C TRP A 9 -18.94 -3.10 -0.73
N LYS A 10 -20.24 -3.18 -1.05
CA LYS A 10 -21.30 -3.27 -0.05
C LYS A 10 -21.38 -4.64 0.60
N ARG A 11 -21.15 -5.70 -0.17
CA ARG A 11 -21.19 -7.10 0.30
C ARG A 11 -20.10 -7.40 1.33
N ASN A 12 -18.89 -6.89 1.11
CA ASN A 12 -17.75 -7.20 1.97
C ASN A 12 -17.49 -6.14 3.07
N HIS A 13 -18.44 -5.23 3.31
CA HIS A 13 -18.31 -4.15 4.30
C HIS A 13 -16.96 -3.40 4.25
N LEU A 14 -16.48 -3.12 3.03
CA LEU A 14 -15.16 -2.51 2.80
C LEU A 14 -15.03 -1.12 3.43
N ALA A 15 -16.14 -0.45 3.74
CA ALA A 15 -16.17 0.81 4.48
C ALA A 15 -15.50 0.73 5.86
N GLY A 16 -15.62 -0.40 6.56
CA GLY A 16 -14.96 -0.60 7.86
C GLY A 16 -13.43 -0.64 7.75
N TYR A 17 -12.90 -1.12 6.63
CA TYR A 17 -11.45 -1.12 6.37
C TYR A 17 -10.95 0.29 6.06
N GLY A 18 -11.76 1.14 5.42
CA GLY A 18 -11.45 2.56 5.22
C GLY A 18 -11.27 3.32 6.53
N ILE A 19 -12.15 3.10 7.52
CA ILE A 19 -12.02 3.71 8.86
C ILE A 19 -10.73 3.26 9.54
N ARG A 20 -10.41 1.95 9.47
CA ARG A 20 -9.17 1.40 10.04
C ARG A 20 -7.91 1.96 9.34
N ALA A 21 -7.98 2.18 8.03
CA ALA A 21 -6.90 2.82 7.27
C ALA A 21 -6.65 4.27 7.72
N VAL A 22 -7.71 5.04 7.97
CA VAL A 22 -7.60 6.42 8.50
C VAL A 22 -6.99 6.42 9.90
N ILE A 23 -7.40 5.50 10.79
CA ILE A 23 -6.82 5.37 12.13
C ILE A 23 -5.32 5.07 12.04
N CYS A 24 -4.91 4.11 11.20
CA CYS A 24 -3.49 3.81 10.99
C CYS A 24 -2.71 5.01 10.47
N MET A 25 -3.30 5.79 9.57
CA MET A 25 -2.67 6.99 9.04
C MET A 25 -2.43 8.04 10.13
N VAL A 26 -3.40 8.28 11.01
CA VAL A 26 -3.23 9.20 12.16
C VAL A 26 -2.14 8.71 13.11
N ILE A 27 -2.08 7.39 13.35
CA ILE A 27 -1.04 6.78 14.20
C ILE A 27 0.35 6.96 13.58
N ILE A 28 0.51 6.74 12.27
CA ILE A 28 1.79 6.93 11.57
C ILE A 28 2.24 8.38 11.68
N PHE A 29 1.34 9.33 11.43
CA PHE A 29 1.65 10.75 11.56
C PHE A 29 2.06 11.10 12.99
N GLY A 30 1.28 10.68 14.00
CA GLY A 30 1.60 10.92 15.41
C GLY A 30 2.91 10.29 15.85
N MET A 31 3.24 9.09 15.33
CA MET A 31 4.49 8.41 15.64
C MET A 31 5.70 9.18 15.07
N VAL A 32 5.67 9.55 13.79
CA VAL A 32 6.78 10.29 13.15
C VAL A 32 6.92 11.69 13.73
N ALA A 33 5.80 12.40 13.94
CA ALA A 33 5.80 13.69 14.61
C ALA A 33 6.35 13.59 16.04
N GLY A 34 5.92 12.59 16.81
CA GLY A 34 6.42 12.35 18.17
C GLY A 34 7.93 12.10 18.21
N MET A 35 8.47 11.33 17.26
CA MET A 35 9.92 11.11 17.13
C MET A 35 10.67 12.42 16.89
N ALA A 36 10.15 13.28 16.00
CA ALA A 36 10.77 14.58 15.72
C ALA A 36 10.73 15.52 16.94
N LEU A 37 9.62 15.57 17.70
CA LEU A 37 9.51 16.40 18.90
C LEU A 37 10.42 15.94 20.04
N MET A 38 10.45 14.63 20.30
CA MET A 38 11.29 14.05 21.35
C MET A 38 12.78 14.25 21.07
N SER A 39 13.16 14.27 19.80
CA SER A 39 14.52 14.52 19.37
C SER A 39 14.90 16.00 19.51
N ASN A 40 14.04 16.94 19.09
CA ASN A 40 14.28 18.37 19.30
C ASN A 40 14.37 18.73 20.79
N ALA A 41 13.63 18.03 21.66
CA ALA A 41 13.72 18.22 23.12
C ALA A 41 15.04 17.74 23.75
N GLN A 42 15.85 16.96 23.02
CA GLN A 42 17.15 16.44 23.47
C GLN A 42 18.34 17.19 22.84
N ASP A 43 18.09 18.31 22.13
CA ASP A 43 19.08 19.10 21.40
C ASP A 43 19.89 18.34 20.33
N GLU A 44 19.50 17.09 20.01
CA GLU A 44 20.01 16.31 18.87
C GLU A 44 18.90 16.10 17.85
N PRO A 45 18.75 16.99 16.83
CA PRO A 45 17.75 16.84 15.78
C PRO A 45 18.03 15.58 14.94
N MET A 46 17.16 14.59 15.05
CA MET A 46 17.15 13.30 14.35
C MET A 46 16.87 13.48 12.87
N PHE A 47 16.17 14.57 12.54
CA PHE A 47 15.83 14.96 11.20
C PHE A 47 16.37 16.38 11.00
N LEU A 48 17.25 16.57 10.02
CA LEU A 48 17.82 17.87 9.69
C LEU A 48 16.99 18.60 8.62
N ASP A 49 16.29 17.83 7.77
CA ASP A 49 15.57 18.32 6.61
C ASP A 49 14.16 17.73 6.49
N PHE A 50 13.26 18.50 5.85
CA PHE A 50 11.92 18.07 5.46
C PHE A 50 11.94 16.76 4.66
N THR A 51 12.93 16.57 3.78
CA THR A 51 13.09 15.36 2.97
C THR A 51 13.35 14.12 3.82
N ALA A 52 14.11 14.24 4.92
CA ALA A 52 14.39 13.11 5.81
C ALA A 52 13.14 12.67 6.57
N PHE A 53 12.37 13.63 7.08
CA PHE A 53 11.08 13.38 7.72
C PHE A 53 10.08 12.72 6.75
N MET A 54 9.96 13.28 5.55
CA MET A 54 9.07 12.73 4.52
C MET A 54 9.50 11.36 4.04
N SER A 55 10.81 11.07 3.98
CA SER A 55 11.31 9.74 3.60
C SER A 55 10.83 8.67 4.58
N LEU A 56 11.00 8.91 5.89
CA LEU A 56 10.57 7.96 6.92
C LEU A 56 9.04 7.80 6.93
N ALA A 57 8.29 8.90 6.85
CA ALA A 57 6.84 8.85 6.81
C ALA A 57 6.34 8.06 5.58
N ASN A 58 6.93 8.31 4.41
CA ASN A 58 6.61 7.60 3.17
C ASN A 58 6.87 6.09 3.28
N ILE A 59 7.97 5.68 3.91
CA ILE A 59 8.27 4.26 4.16
C ILE A 59 7.17 3.61 4.99
N LEU A 60 6.81 4.21 6.12
CA LEU A 60 5.80 3.65 7.02
C LEU A 60 4.43 3.55 6.33
N VAL A 61 4.02 4.61 5.63
CA VAL A 61 2.81 4.65 4.80
C VAL A 61 2.79 3.48 3.81
N ARG A 62 3.86 3.30 3.03
CA ARG A 62 3.93 2.23 2.02
C ARG A 62 3.82 0.85 2.65
N ILE A 63 4.58 0.57 3.71
CA ILE A 63 4.55 -0.73 4.39
C ILE A 63 3.12 -1.02 4.87
N THR A 64 2.50 -0.08 5.59
CA THR A 64 1.16 -0.27 6.15
C THR A 64 0.11 -0.48 5.08
N PHE A 65 0.11 0.31 4.01
CA PHE A 65 -0.89 0.17 2.95
C PHE A 65 -0.68 -1.06 2.06
N VAL A 66 0.56 -1.51 1.87
CA VAL A 66 0.83 -2.83 1.25
C VAL A 66 0.26 -3.95 2.12
N VAL A 67 0.42 -3.89 3.45
CA VAL A 67 -0.18 -4.89 4.34
C VAL A 67 -1.71 -4.84 4.32
N PHE A 68 -2.32 -3.65 4.35
CA PHE A 68 -3.78 -3.50 4.23
C PHE A 68 -4.32 -4.06 2.93
N SER A 69 -3.63 -3.80 1.82
CA SER A 69 -4.01 -4.35 0.52
C SER A 69 -3.98 -5.89 0.52
N GLY A 70 -2.98 -6.49 1.17
CA GLY A 70 -2.89 -7.94 1.42
C GLY A 70 -4.06 -8.50 2.23
N ILE A 71 -4.48 -7.78 3.29
CA ILE A 71 -5.66 -8.14 4.10
C ILE A 71 -6.94 -8.11 3.23
N ILE A 72 -7.09 -7.08 2.39
CA ILE A 72 -8.24 -6.95 1.49
C ILE A 72 -8.24 -8.06 0.44
N ILE A 73 -7.09 -8.39 -0.17
CA ILE A 73 -6.95 -9.54 -1.08
C ILE A 73 -7.36 -10.83 -0.36
N SER A 74 -6.87 -11.03 0.85
CA SER A 74 -7.18 -12.21 1.65
C SER A 74 -8.69 -12.38 1.88
N ARG A 75 -9.40 -11.29 2.18
CA ARG A 75 -10.84 -11.31 2.42
C ARG A 75 -11.66 -11.42 1.13
N LEU A 76 -11.31 -10.67 0.09
CA LEU A 76 -12.11 -10.62 -1.14
C LEU A 76 -11.89 -11.82 -2.05
N VAL A 77 -10.67 -12.35 -2.08
CA VAL A 77 -10.29 -13.43 -2.99
C VAL A 77 -10.18 -14.72 -2.20
N ILE A 78 -9.33 -14.77 -1.18
CA ILE A 78 -8.86 -16.05 -0.61
C ILE A 78 -9.89 -16.71 0.30
N ASP A 79 -10.67 -15.94 1.06
CA ASP A 79 -11.78 -16.49 1.86
C ASP A 79 -12.80 -17.23 0.96
N GLU A 80 -13.03 -16.78 -0.27
CA GLU A 80 -13.88 -17.50 -1.23
C GLU A 80 -13.22 -18.77 -1.78
N TYR A 81 -11.91 -18.75 -2.05
CA TYR A 81 -11.15 -19.95 -2.44
C TYR A 81 -11.09 -20.99 -1.33
N LYS A 82 -11.02 -20.56 -0.06
CA LYS A 82 -10.95 -21.43 1.11
C LYS A 82 -12.31 -22.07 1.40
N ASN A 83 -13.39 -21.30 1.36
CA ASN A 83 -14.73 -21.75 1.76
C ASN A 83 -15.49 -22.48 0.64
N LYS A 84 -14.85 -22.79 -0.50
CA LYS A 84 -15.46 -23.40 -1.71
C LYS A 84 -16.69 -22.65 -2.25
N THR A 85 -16.99 -21.45 -1.77
CA THR A 85 -18.05 -20.58 -2.32
C THR A 85 -17.74 -20.10 -3.73
N ILE A 86 -16.55 -20.38 -4.27
CA ILE A 86 -16.31 -20.33 -5.72
C ILE A 86 -17.30 -21.19 -6.48
N GLN A 87 -17.79 -22.31 -5.91
CA GLN A 87 -18.85 -23.14 -6.52
C GLN A 87 -20.15 -22.34 -6.80
N LEU A 88 -20.51 -21.37 -5.94
CA LEU A 88 -21.63 -20.45 -6.21
C LEU A 88 -21.34 -19.47 -7.36
N LEU A 89 -20.06 -19.22 -7.66
CA LEU A 89 -19.64 -18.47 -8.84
C LEU A 89 -19.87 -19.27 -10.14
N PHE A 90 -19.98 -20.61 -10.09
CA PHE A 90 -20.32 -21.45 -11.25
C PHE A 90 -21.81 -21.38 -11.60
N SER A 91 -22.67 -21.07 -10.63
CA SER A 91 -24.10 -20.83 -10.87
C SER A 91 -24.37 -19.45 -11.48
N TYR A 92 -23.35 -18.58 -11.49
CA TYR A 92 -23.49 -17.23 -12.02
C TYR A 92 -23.27 -17.23 -13.54
N PRO A 93 -24.18 -16.65 -14.35
CA PRO A 93 -24.04 -16.57 -15.81
C PRO A 93 -22.95 -15.58 -16.28
N LEU A 94 -22.13 -15.04 -15.36
CA LEU A 94 -21.08 -14.07 -15.65
C LEU A 94 -19.72 -14.75 -15.86
N GLN A 95 -18.97 -14.29 -16.87
CA GLN A 95 -17.61 -14.74 -17.13
C GLN A 95 -16.70 -14.54 -15.90
N ARG A 96 -16.20 -15.64 -15.32
CA ARG A 96 -15.35 -15.69 -14.09
C ARG A 96 -14.20 -14.69 -14.10
N LYS A 97 -13.59 -14.55 -15.27
CA LYS A 97 -12.55 -13.59 -15.62
C LYS A 97 -12.90 -12.14 -15.26
N LYS A 98 -14.14 -11.71 -15.49
CA LYS A 98 -14.59 -10.34 -15.21
C LYS A 98 -14.80 -10.08 -13.72
N VAL A 99 -15.18 -11.10 -12.96
CA VAL A 99 -15.38 -10.97 -11.50
C VAL A 99 -14.04 -10.84 -10.78
N ILE A 100 -13.07 -11.69 -11.11
CA ILE A 100 -11.73 -11.61 -10.51
C ILE A 100 -11.01 -10.34 -10.93
N GLN A 101 -11.13 -9.91 -12.18
CA GLN A 101 -10.62 -8.61 -12.62
C GLN A 101 -11.22 -7.45 -11.81
N ALA A 102 -12.54 -7.46 -11.57
CA ALA A 102 -13.19 -6.43 -10.76
C ALA A 102 -12.65 -6.40 -9.33
N LYS A 103 -12.42 -7.57 -8.71
CA LYS A 103 -11.84 -7.66 -7.36
C LYS A 103 -10.43 -7.11 -7.30
N LEU A 104 -9.57 -7.47 -8.25
CA LEU A 104 -8.20 -6.96 -8.32
C LEU A 104 -8.16 -5.45 -8.56
N MET A 105 -9.08 -4.91 -9.38
CA MET A 105 -9.21 -3.46 -9.55
C MET A 105 -9.67 -2.74 -8.28
N ILE A 106 -10.52 -3.35 -7.44
CA ILE A 106 -10.89 -2.78 -6.14
C ILE A 106 -9.66 -2.69 -5.24
N VAL A 107 -8.85 -3.75 -5.16
CA VAL A 107 -7.64 -3.76 -4.33
C VAL A 107 -6.63 -2.73 -4.83
N LEU A 108 -6.36 -2.70 -6.13
CA LEU A 108 -5.46 -1.73 -6.76
C LEU A 108 -5.92 -0.30 -6.49
N GLY A 109 -7.19 -0.01 -6.73
CA GLY A 109 -7.75 1.32 -6.48
C GLY A 109 -7.64 1.69 -5.01
N PHE A 110 -8.03 0.80 -4.10
CA PHE A 110 -7.92 1.05 -2.66
C PHE A 110 -6.48 1.34 -2.24
N CYS A 111 -5.51 0.52 -2.65
CA CYS A 111 -4.11 0.71 -2.32
C CYS A 111 -3.58 2.05 -2.88
N PHE A 112 -3.87 2.34 -4.15
CA PHE A 112 -3.45 3.58 -4.81
C PHE A 112 -4.01 4.82 -4.10
N PHE A 113 -5.34 4.88 -3.91
CA PHE A 113 -5.97 6.03 -3.27
C PHE A 113 -5.52 6.20 -1.82
N SER A 114 -5.39 5.11 -1.06
CA SER A 114 -4.93 5.20 0.32
C SER A 114 -3.50 5.71 0.43
N VAL A 115 -2.56 5.24 -0.41
CA VAL A 115 -1.18 5.75 -0.40
C VAL A 115 -1.11 7.22 -0.81
N VAL A 116 -1.83 7.62 -1.87
CA VAL A 116 -1.87 9.02 -2.33
C VAL A 116 -2.45 9.93 -1.25
N ILE A 117 -3.63 9.59 -0.71
CA ILE A 117 -4.33 10.41 0.29
C ILE A 117 -3.49 10.53 1.57
N SER A 118 -2.91 9.42 2.04
CA SER A 118 -2.10 9.46 3.26
C SER A 118 -0.82 10.25 3.11
N THR A 119 -0.11 10.09 2.00
CA THR A 119 1.12 10.85 1.72
C THR A 119 0.82 12.34 1.62
N PHE A 120 -0.22 12.70 0.85
CA PHE A 120 -0.63 14.08 0.66
C PHE A 120 -1.05 14.77 1.97
N ILE A 121 -1.86 14.09 2.80
CA ILE A 121 -2.28 14.67 4.08
C ILE A 121 -1.09 14.80 5.04
N ILE A 122 -0.15 13.85 5.06
CA ILE A 122 1.05 13.96 5.89
C ILE A 122 1.91 15.15 5.46
N GLU A 123 2.12 15.35 4.16
CA GLU A 123 2.84 16.52 3.63
C GLU A 123 2.16 17.84 4.03
N VAL A 124 0.85 17.95 3.83
CA VAL A 124 0.07 19.15 4.18
C VAL A 124 0.11 19.41 5.70
N LEU A 125 -0.04 18.37 6.52
CA LEU A 125 0.04 18.49 7.97
C LEU A 125 1.44 18.94 8.41
N THR A 126 2.51 18.35 7.87
CA THR A 126 3.87 18.73 8.23
C THR A 126 4.16 20.19 7.88
N VAL A 127 3.74 20.68 6.72
CA VAL A 127 3.89 22.10 6.35
C VAL A 127 3.07 23.02 7.26
N LEU A 128 1.86 22.62 7.62
CA LEU A 128 0.98 23.42 8.47
C LEU A 128 1.47 23.50 9.93
N LEU A 129 2.04 22.42 10.46
CA LEU A 129 2.55 22.38 11.84
C LEU A 129 4.02 22.83 11.97
N ASN A 130 4.78 22.92 10.87
CA ASN A 130 6.15 23.45 10.91
C ASN A 130 6.27 24.83 11.62
N PRO A 131 5.42 25.84 11.34
CA PRO A 131 5.54 27.16 11.98
C PRO A 131 5.16 27.20 13.48
N THR A 132 4.40 26.23 13.98
CA THR A 132 3.93 26.23 15.38
C THR A 132 4.74 25.32 16.29
N VAL A 133 5.34 24.27 15.73
CA VAL A 133 6.01 23.23 16.53
C VAL A 133 7.51 23.10 16.23
N HIS A 134 8.06 23.90 15.29
CA HIS A 134 9.47 23.89 14.89
C HIS A 134 10.01 22.48 14.70
N PHE A 135 9.39 21.72 13.78
CA PHE A 135 9.90 20.39 13.43
C PHE A 135 11.30 20.48 12.80
N PHE A 136 11.58 21.55 12.03
CA PHE A 136 12.84 21.85 11.33
C PHE A 136 13.14 23.36 11.31
N GLU A 137 14.43 23.75 11.25
CA GLU A 137 14.84 25.15 11.00
C GLU A 137 14.60 25.59 9.55
N THR A 138 14.55 24.65 8.59
CA THR A 138 14.35 24.94 7.17
C THR A 138 12.87 25.22 6.86
N ALA A 139 12.61 26.37 6.22
CA ALA A 139 11.27 26.80 5.81
C ALA A 139 10.69 25.85 4.74
N ALA A 140 9.84 24.91 5.15
CA ALA A 140 9.07 24.08 4.23
C ALA A 140 8.19 24.98 3.35
N SER A 141 8.59 25.17 2.09
CA SER A 141 7.87 26.02 1.15
C SER A 141 6.72 25.25 0.52
N LYS A 142 5.60 25.94 0.24
CA LYS A 142 4.45 25.36 -0.47
C LYS A 142 4.83 24.84 -1.87
N GLU A 143 5.93 25.33 -2.41
CA GLU A 143 6.48 24.95 -3.71
C GLU A 143 7.12 23.55 -3.70
N ASP A 144 7.72 23.12 -2.59
CA ASP A 144 8.32 21.79 -2.45
C ASP A 144 7.26 20.68 -2.44
N VAL A 145 6.09 20.98 -1.87
CA VAL A 145 4.92 20.08 -1.91
C VAL A 145 4.46 19.89 -3.36
N LEU A 146 4.37 20.98 -4.12
CA LEU A 146 3.90 20.93 -5.51
C LEU A 146 4.85 20.14 -6.41
N ALA A 147 6.16 20.27 -6.19
CA ALA A 147 7.19 19.52 -6.91
C ALA A 147 7.18 18.01 -6.59
N THR A 148 6.69 17.63 -5.41
CA THR A 148 6.68 16.24 -4.95
C THR A 148 5.47 15.45 -5.47
N ILE A 149 4.39 16.12 -5.88
CA ILE A 149 3.16 15.52 -6.46
C ILE A 149 3.46 14.45 -7.55
N PRO A 150 4.25 14.72 -8.61
CA PRO A 150 4.52 13.71 -9.64
C PRO A 150 5.25 12.48 -9.07
N SER A 151 6.17 12.68 -8.12
CA SER A 151 6.88 11.59 -7.46
C SER A 151 5.93 10.71 -6.64
N ILE A 152 4.99 11.33 -5.89
CA ILE A 152 3.97 10.61 -5.11
C ILE A 152 3.08 9.76 -6.02
N LEU A 153 2.67 10.30 -7.17
CA LEU A 153 1.83 9.57 -8.12
C LEU A 153 2.56 8.33 -8.66
N ILE A 154 3.80 8.51 -9.13
CA ILE A 154 4.61 7.39 -9.64
C ILE A 154 4.83 6.35 -8.54
N ALA A 155 5.24 6.78 -7.36
CA ALA A 155 5.43 5.94 -6.19
C ALA A 155 4.17 5.14 -5.81
N SER A 156 3.01 5.77 -5.86
CA SER A 156 1.72 5.16 -5.53
C SER A 156 1.33 4.12 -6.57
N VAL A 157 1.54 4.37 -7.86
CA VAL A 157 1.32 3.38 -8.92
C VAL A 157 2.23 2.17 -8.73
N MET A 158 3.51 2.39 -8.45
CA MET A 158 4.46 1.28 -8.23
C MET A 158 4.08 0.45 -7.01
N THR A 159 3.71 1.11 -5.91
CA THR A 159 3.27 0.45 -4.67
C THR A 159 1.95 -0.33 -4.87
N ALA A 160 1.03 0.23 -5.67
CA ALA A 160 -0.20 -0.46 -6.03
C ALA A 160 0.06 -1.70 -6.89
N GLY A 161 0.93 -1.64 -7.91
CA GLY A 161 1.30 -2.83 -8.67
C GLY A 161 1.96 -3.93 -7.81
N LEU A 162 2.83 -3.50 -6.90
CA LEU A 162 3.48 -4.33 -5.90
C LEU A 162 2.51 -5.08 -4.97
N SER A 163 1.41 -4.43 -4.58
CA SER A 163 0.38 -4.99 -3.71
C SER A 163 -0.29 -6.25 -4.28
N LEU A 164 -0.12 -6.54 -5.57
CA LEU A 164 -0.69 -7.71 -6.23
C LEU A 164 0.13 -8.98 -6.03
N ILE A 165 1.41 -8.90 -5.66
CA ILE A 165 2.27 -10.09 -5.50
C ILE A 165 1.74 -11.08 -4.44
N PRO A 166 1.27 -10.64 -3.24
CA PRO A 166 0.70 -11.52 -2.23
C PRO A 166 -0.43 -12.43 -2.73
N LEU A 167 -1.16 -12.00 -3.77
CA LEU A 167 -2.21 -12.80 -4.41
C LEU A 167 -1.71 -14.17 -4.86
N SER A 168 -0.51 -14.23 -5.46
CA SER A 168 0.06 -15.49 -5.96
C SER A 168 0.31 -16.49 -4.84
N PHE A 169 0.92 -16.02 -3.75
CA PHE A 169 1.24 -16.87 -2.60
C PHE A 169 -0.03 -17.33 -1.90
N GLY A 170 -0.99 -16.42 -1.74
CA GLY A 170 -2.27 -16.69 -1.11
C GLY A 170 -3.14 -17.69 -1.86
N MET A 171 -3.23 -17.59 -3.19
CA MET A 171 -3.99 -18.53 -4.02
C MET A 171 -3.36 -19.93 -4.06
N ARG A 172 -2.02 -20.03 -4.08
CA ARG A 172 -1.33 -21.34 -4.10
C ARG A 172 -1.53 -22.13 -2.80
N LYS A 173 -1.49 -21.46 -1.64
CA LYS A 173 -1.64 -22.11 -0.33
C LYS A 173 -3.05 -22.08 0.24
N LYS A 174 -4.01 -21.44 -0.43
CA LYS A 174 -5.41 -21.23 0.01
C LYS A 174 -5.50 -20.74 1.46
N SER A 175 -4.60 -19.84 1.86
CA SER A 175 -4.46 -19.41 3.24
C SER A 175 -4.37 -17.89 3.38
N THR A 176 -5.25 -17.36 4.24
CA THR A 176 -5.31 -15.94 4.58
C THR A 176 -4.02 -15.48 5.26
N ALA A 177 -3.52 -16.28 6.21
CA ALA A 177 -2.28 -16.01 6.92
C ALA A 177 -1.08 -15.86 5.96
N THR A 178 -0.96 -16.73 4.96
CA THR A 178 0.16 -16.67 4.00
C THR A 178 0.17 -15.42 3.12
N THR A 179 -1.00 -14.82 2.92
CA THR A 179 -1.16 -13.62 2.10
C THR A 179 -0.76 -12.38 2.88
N ILE A 180 -1.17 -12.32 4.14
CA ILE A 180 -0.80 -11.23 5.03
C ILE A 180 0.71 -11.26 5.30
N THR A 181 1.28 -12.44 5.62
CA THR A 181 2.71 -12.55 5.89
C THR A 181 3.57 -12.22 4.67
N SER A 182 3.19 -12.67 3.47
CA SER A 182 3.91 -12.29 2.23
C SER A 182 3.81 -10.78 1.95
N SER A 183 2.69 -10.13 2.27
CA SER A 183 2.55 -8.68 2.14
C SER A 183 3.48 -7.93 3.10
N VAL A 184 3.58 -8.39 4.35
CA VAL A 184 4.50 -7.82 5.35
C VAL A 184 5.95 -7.98 4.91
N ILE A 185 6.35 -9.17 4.48
CA ILE A 185 7.72 -9.45 4.02
C ILE A 185 8.08 -8.55 2.84
N LEU A 186 7.19 -8.41 1.85
CA LEU A 186 7.41 -7.53 0.71
C LEU A 186 7.52 -6.06 1.12
N GLY A 187 6.63 -5.60 2.01
CA GLY A 187 6.68 -4.23 2.53
C GLY A 187 8.02 -3.91 3.18
N ILE A 188 8.51 -4.80 4.05
CA ILE A 188 9.79 -4.64 4.75
C ILE A 188 10.96 -4.72 3.77
N LEU A 189 10.97 -5.69 2.87
CA LEU A 189 12.10 -5.94 1.98
C LEU A 189 12.35 -4.74 1.05
N LEU A 190 11.28 -4.15 0.50
CA LEU A 190 11.38 -3.04 -0.45
C LEU A 190 11.73 -1.70 0.20
N ASN A 191 11.33 -1.53 1.46
CA ASN A 191 11.62 -0.32 2.22
C ASN A 191 12.82 -0.51 3.17
N SER A 192 13.55 -1.62 3.06
CA SER A 192 14.79 -1.83 3.81
C SER A 192 15.79 -0.74 3.45
N MET A 193 16.33 -0.11 4.48
CA MET A 193 17.35 0.93 4.37
C MET A 193 18.70 0.31 4.70
N VAL A 194 19.68 0.54 3.83
CA VAL A 194 21.09 0.27 4.10
C VAL A 194 21.77 1.61 4.30
N SER A 195 22.49 1.76 5.41
CA SER A 195 23.24 2.98 5.74
C SER A 195 24.72 2.64 5.85
N ASP A 196 25.55 3.44 5.20
CA ASP A 196 27.02 3.36 5.28
C ASP A 196 27.60 4.46 6.19
N GLY A 197 26.81 4.91 7.18
CA GLY A 197 27.19 5.94 8.15
C GLY A 197 27.08 7.39 7.66
N SER A 198 27.05 7.64 6.35
CA SER A 198 26.93 9.00 5.77
C SER A 198 25.67 9.21 4.92
N SER A 199 25.16 8.17 4.25
CA SER A 199 23.92 8.21 3.47
C SER A 199 23.13 6.93 3.67
N SER A 200 21.83 7.07 3.94
CA SER A 200 20.88 5.96 3.96
C SER A 200 20.18 5.87 2.62
N VAL A 201 20.22 4.68 1.99
CA VAL A 201 19.55 4.43 0.72
C VAL A 201 18.53 3.32 0.90
N SER A 202 17.29 3.58 0.51
CA SER A 202 16.24 2.57 0.46
C SER A 202 16.24 1.86 -0.89
N MET A 203 15.97 0.55 -0.91
CA MET A 203 15.77 -0.18 -2.18
C MET A 203 14.67 0.44 -3.05
N PHE A 204 13.65 1.04 -2.45
CA PHE A 204 12.59 1.74 -3.16
C PHE A 204 13.08 2.99 -3.92
N GLN A 205 14.14 3.64 -3.46
CA GLN A 205 14.65 4.89 -4.06
C GLN A 205 15.30 4.64 -5.43
N PHE A 206 15.79 3.41 -5.67
CA PHE A 206 16.20 2.96 -7.00
C PHE A 206 14.97 2.64 -7.85
N ILE A 207 14.57 3.56 -8.73
CA ILE A 207 13.37 3.46 -9.56
C ILE A 207 13.23 2.10 -10.29
N GLY A 208 14.34 1.48 -10.68
CA GLY A 208 14.36 0.17 -11.34
C GLY A 208 13.77 -0.96 -10.50
N VAL A 209 13.99 -0.97 -9.17
CA VAL A 209 13.53 -2.05 -8.29
C VAL A 209 12.00 -2.06 -8.15
N PRO A 210 11.31 -0.95 -7.80
CA PRO A 210 9.86 -0.90 -7.78
C PRO A 210 9.22 -1.19 -9.14
N ILE A 211 9.83 -0.77 -10.25
CA ILE A 211 9.31 -1.06 -11.61
C ILE A 211 9.31 -2.56 -11.88
N VAL A 212 10.42 -3.25 -11.63
CA VAL A 212 10.52 -4.71 -11.84
C VAL A 212 9.48 -5.44 -10.99
N PHE A 213 9.34 -5.06 -9.73
CA PHE A 213 8.34 -5.66 -8.85
C PHE A 213 6.89 -5.32 -9.24
N CYS A 214 6.62 -4.12 -9.75
CA CYS A 214 5.31 -3.73 -10.27
C CYS A 214 4.93 -4.59 -11.48
N LEU A 215 5.88 -4.79 -12.42
CA LEU A 215 5.70 -5.69 -13.56
C LEU A 215 5.48 -7.14 -13.12
N LEU A 216 6.22 -7.61 -12.11
CA LEU A 216 6.00 -8.93 -11.52
C LEU A 216 4.60 -9.06 -10.89
N GLY A 217 4.14 -8.03 -10.17
CA GLY A 217 2.79 -7.99 -9.60
C GLY A 217 1.69 -8.05 -10.65
N LEU A 218 1.84 -7.31 -11.76
CA LEU A 218 0.92 -7.37 -12.90
C LEU A 218 0.97 -8.72 -13.62
N ALA A 219 2.16 -9.28 -13.83
CA ALA A 219 2.33 -10.62 -14.40
C ALA A 219 1.66 -11.69 -13.53
N VAL A 220 1.79 -11.58 -12.21
CA VAL A 220 1.11 -12.43 -11.23
C VAL A 220 -0.41 -12.31 -11.34
N ALA A 221 -0.95 -11.09 -11.39
CA ALA A 221 -2.39 -10.88 -11.57
C ALA A 221 -2.90 -11.48 -12.90
N TYR A 222 -2.13 -11.35 -13.97
CA TYR A 222 -2.44 -11.96 -15.27
C TYR A 222 -2.37 -13.50 -15.24
N LEU A 223 -1.39 -14.08 -14.55
CA LEU A 223 -1.30 -15.53 -14.38
C LEU A 223 -2.46 -16.07 -13.55
N SER A 224 -2.88 -15.36 -12.50
CA SER A 224 -4.10 -15.69 -11.75
C SER A 224 -5.32 -15.67 -12.65
N TYR A 225 -5.43 -14.68 -13.55
CA TYR A 225 -6.48 -14.62 -14.56
C TYR A 225 -6.47 -15.85 -15.50
N ARG A 226 -5.30 -16.26 -15.99
CA ARG A 226 -5.16 -17.39 -16.93
C ARG A 226 -5.40 -18.76 -16.27
N LYS A 227 -5.02 -18.94 -15.00
CA LYS A 227 -5.17 -20.23 -14.31
C LYS A 227 -6.60 -20.55 -13.90
N ILE A 228 -7.50 -19.57 -13.80
CA ILE A 228 -8.92 -19.81 -13.45
C ILE A 228 -9.61 -20.79 -14.40
N ASP A 229 -9.26 -20.80 -15.70
CA ASP A 229 -9.87 -21.74 -16.65
C ASP A 229 -9.28 -23.15 -16.57
N ARG A 230 -8.08 -23.31 -15.99
CA ARG A 230 -7.36 -24.60 -15.92
C ARG A 230 -7.44 -25.30 -14.57
N THR A 231 -7.84 -24.61 -13.51
CA THR A 231 -7.83 -25.16 -12.14
C THR A 231 -9.09 -25.99 -11.83
N ASP A 232 -10.05 -26.07 -12.76
CA ASP A 232 -11.30 -26.83 -12.62
C ASP A 232 -11.39 -28.05 -13.58
N VAL A 233 -10.27 -28.75 -13.81
CA VAL A 233 -10.27 -30.05 -14.53
C VAL A 233 -9.73 -31.20 -13.64
N ALA A 234 -9.75 -31.04 -12.31
CA ALA A 234 -9.34 -32.09 -11.37
C ALA A 234 -10.27 -32.14 -10.17
#